data_AF-A0A956ZFR4-F1
#
_entry.id   AF-A0A956ZFR4-F1
#
_cell.length_a   1.000
_cell.length_b   1.000
_cell.length_c   1.000
_cell.angle_alpha   90.00
_cell.angle_beta   90.00
_cell.angle_gamma   90.00
#
_symmetry.space_group_name_H-M   'P 1'
#
loop_
_entity.id
_entity.type
_entity.pdbx_description
1 polymer ?
#
loop_
_entity_poly.entity_id
_entity_poly.type
_entity_poly.pdbx_seq_one_letter_code
_entity_poly.pdbx_strand_id
1 'polypeptide(L)'
;MASSGGANRIELESQILCSALRLSWAESDVSGMVKSCQELYQLFPDLLPPPKADSDVYADNYYELLQIECDVNPSMVLAAYFKSIKRFLRKHADPKEDKEKYFKILNAGFILRKPRLRLSHDLIVARSSLVEQRIIPDDGTLEMIEAPDEPIPETQPIQMVTTQQIDDSLPKLIELMKNAQFTGPAEVQALLNQMKLYPDIPLIDLVLQAGYVTEPELKSLQLAEYLLSQNKITMGQFCVAMYDERTTGIRMAESLQVRGWLDTEAPRYDK
;
A
#
# COMPACT_ATOMS: atom_id res chain seq x y z
N MET A 1 5.67 29.96 4.41
CA MET A 1 6.16 28.61 4.77
C MET A 1 4.96 27.69 4.76
N ALA A 2 4.77 26.93 3.67
CA ALA A 2 3.55 26.17 3.41
C ALA A 2 3.73 24.70 3.83
N SER A 3 2.68 24.16 4.45
CA SER A 3 2.54 22.81 5.03
C SER A 3 3.00 21.68 4.09
N SER A 4 4.05 20.96 4.48
CA SER A 4 4.43 19.65 3.93
C SER A 4 3.61 18.48 4.52
N GLY A 5 2.86 18.71 5.62
CA GLY A 5 2.10 17.67 6.31
C GLY A 5 0.83 17.21 5.57
N GLY A 6 0.12 18.12 4.90
CA GLY A 6 -1.10 17.79 4.17
C GLY A 6 -0.85 16.92 2.93
N ALA A 7 0.22 17.18 2.18
CA ALA A 7 0.56 16.42 0.98
C ALA A 7 0.96 14.97 1.31
N ASN A 8 1.78 14.78 2.37
CA ASN A 8 2.18 13.44 2.83
C ASN A 8 0.99 12.64 3.36
N ARG A 9 0.01 13.31 3.99
CA ARG A 9 -1.22 12.67 4.46
C ARG A 9 -2.11 12.19 3.32
N ILE A 10 -2.35 13.05 2.32
CA ILE A 10 -3.15 12.69 1.14
C ILE A 10 -2.48 11.55 0.37
N GLU A 11 -1.14 11.57 0.25
CA GLU A 11 -0.40 10.49 -0.38
C GLU A 11 -0.58 9.16 0.37
N LEU A 12 -0.50 9.18 1.70
CA LEU A 12 -0.72 7.99 2.53
C LEU A 12 -2.16 7.47 2.43
N GLU A 13 -3.15 8.35 2.56
CA GLU A 13 -4.58 8.01 2.41
C GLU A 13 -4.84 7.40 1.02
N SER A 14 -4.23 7.96 -0.03
CA SER A 14 -4.32 7.43 -1.39
C SER A 14 -3.71 6.03 -1.52
N GLN A 15 -2.56 5.78 -0.88
CA GLN A 15 -1.92 4.46 -0.89
C GLN A 15 -2.78 3.41 -0.16
N ILE A 16 -3.38 3.77 0.97
CA ILE A 16 -4.30 2.90 1.73
C ILE A 16 -5.50 2.55 0.86
N LEU A 17 -6.13 3.55 0.22
CA LEU A 17 -7.29 3.31 -0.65
C LEU A 17 -6.95 2.47 -1.89
N CYS A 18 -5.77 2.66 -2.48
CA CYS A 18 -5.28 1.81 -3.57
C CYS A 18 -5.13 0.36 -3.12
N SER A 19 -4.61 0.14 -1.90
CA SER A 19 -4.44 -1.19 -1.34
C SER A 19 -5.79 -1.83 -1.01
N ALA A 20 -6.71 -1.07 -0.41
CA ALA A 20 -8.06 -1.52 -0.07
C ALA A 20 -8.82 -1.95 -1.34
N LEU A 21 -8.77 -1.15 -2.41
CA LEU A 21 -9.39 -1.51 -3.68
C LEU A 21 -8.91 -2.86 -4.20
N ARG A 22 -7.60 -3.09 -4.23
CA ARG A 22 -7.02 -4.33 -4.76
C ARG A 22 -7.30 -5.53 -3.88
N LEU A 23 -7.29 -5.35 -2.55
CA LEU A 23 -7.62 -6.40 -1.61
C LEU A 23 -9.10 -6.79 -1.74
N SER A 24 -10.01 -5.83 -1.71
CA SER A 24 -11.44 -6.08 -1.92
C SER A 24 -11.70 -6.75 -3.27
N TRP A 25 -10.96 -6.36 -4.31
CA TRP A 25 -11.05 -7.01 -5.61
C TRP A 25 -10.55 -8.47 -5.56
N ALA A 26 -9.39 -8.72 -4.97
CA ALA A 26 -8.86 -10.08 -4.82
C ALA A 26 -9.80 -10.99 -3.98
N GLU A 27 -10.44 -10.44 -2.96
CA GLU A 27 -11.38 -11.15 -2.08
C GLU A 27 -12.83 -11.21 -2.63
N SER A 28 -13.09 -10.60 -3.79
CA SER A 28 -14.44 -10.44 -4.36
C SER A 28 -15.43 -9.72 -3.44
N ASP A 29 -14.94 -8.84 -2.56
CA ASP A 29 -15.74 -7.92 -1.74
C ASP A 29 -16.24 -6.75 -2.61
N VAL A 30 -17.42 -6.96 -3.20
CA VAL A 30 -18.09 -5.98 -4.05
C VAL A 30 -18.34 -4.65 -3.35
N SER A 31 -18.75 -4.65 -2.07
CA SER A 31 -19.06 -3.42 -1.35
C SER A 31 -17.80 -2.61 -1.08
N GLY A 32 -16.72 -3.27 -0.67
CA GLY A 32 -15.42 -2.65 -0.48
C GLY A 32 -14.83 -2.11 -1.79
N MET A 33 -15.00 -2.82 -2.91
CA MET A 33 -14.60 -2.33 -4.24
C MET A 33 -15.33 -1.03 -4.60
N VAL A 34 -16.66 -0.99 -4.47
CA VAL A 34 -17.45 0.20 -4.82
C VAL A 34 -17.05 1.40 -3.95
N LYS A 35 -16.96 1.20 -2.63
CA LYS A 35 -16.55 2.28 -1.69
C LYS A 35 -15.15 2.80 -1.99
N SER A 36 -14.18 1.90 -2.21
CA SER A 36 -12.81 2.29 -2.54
C SER A 36 -12.75 3.07 -3.85
N CYS A 37 -13.51 2.65 -4.87
CA CYS A 37 -13.65 3.37 -6.13
C CYS A 37 -14.26 4.78 -5.93
N GLN A 38 -15.32 4.90 -5.11
CA GLN A 38 -15.95 6.20 -4.81
C GLN A 38 -14.96 7.16 -4.16
N GLU A 39 -14.26 6.73 -3.11
CA GLU A 39 -13.31 7.56 -2.36
C GLU A 39 -12.11 7.94 -3.23
N LEU A 40 -11.57 6.99 -4.01
CA LEU A 40 -10.49 7.28 -4.96
C LEU A 40 -10.92 8.24 -6.08
N TYR A 41 -12.17 8.14 -6.55
CA TYR A 41 -12.70 9.06 -7.56
C TYR A 41 -12.87 10.49 -7.01
N GLN A 42 -13.26 10.65 -5.74
CA GLN A 42 -13.32 11.96 -5.09
C GLN A 42 -11.93 12.61 -5.00
N LEU A 43 -10.88 11.83 -4.74
CA LEU A 43 -9.50 12.31 -4.67
C LEU A 43 -8.89 12.56 -6.07
N PHE A 44 -9.20 11.70 -7.04
CA PHE A 44 -8.59 11.70 -8.37
C PHE A 44 -9.63 11.53 -9.49
N PRO A 45 -10.50 12.53 -9.71
CA PRO A 45 -11.58 12.43 -10.69
C PRO A 45 -11.06 12.29 -12.13
N ASP A 46 -9.84 12.73 -12.40
CA ASP A 46 -9.20 12.62 -13.71
C ASP A 46 -8.78 11.20 -14.09
N LEU A 47 -8.66 10.29 -13.12
CA LEU A 47 -8.17 8.93 -13.34
C LEU A 47 -9.26 7.94 -13.78
N LEU A 48 -10.52 8.31 -13.62
CA LEU A 48 -11.68 7.53 -14.04
C LEU A 48 -12.48 8.33 -15.08
N PRO A 49 -12.09 8.29 -16.37
CA PRO A 49 -12.83 9.00 -17.41
C PRO A 49 -14.27 8.46 -17.51
N PRO A 50 -15.25 9.27 -17.93
CA PRO A 50 -16.61 8.78 -18.14
C PRO A 50 -16.61 7.61 -19.14
N PRO A 51 -17.51 6.63 -18.98
CA PRO A 51 -17.60 5.53 -19.93
C PRO A 51 -17.90 6.09 -21.33
N LYS A 52 -17.23 5.54 -22.34
CA LYS A 52 -17.46 5.94 -23.72
C LYS A 52 -18.81 5.36 -24.14
N ALA A 53 -19.78 6.24 -24.43
CA ALA A 53 -21.18 5.89 -24.70
C ALA A 53 -21.41 4.90 -25.85
N ASP A 54 -20.40 4.66 -26.71
CA ASP A 54 -20.55 3.85 -27.94
C ASP A 54 -19.47 2.77 -28.08
N SER A 55 -18.93 2.23 -26.98
CA SER A 55 -17.89 1.20 -27.05
C SER A 55 -18.15 0.09 -26.05
N ASP A 56 -18.71 -1.04 -26.51
CA ASP A 56 -18.77 -2.33 -25.78
C ASP A 56 -17.37 -2.95 -25.51
N VAL A 57 -16.33 -2.13 -25.60
CA VAL A 57 -14.94 -2.53 -25.37
C VAL A 57 -14.67 -2.38 -23.88
N TYR A 58 -14.90 -3.46 -23.14
CA TYR A 58 -14.41 -3.62 -21.78
C TYR A 58 -12.91 -3.39 -21.73
N ALA A 59 -12.43 -2.70 -20.70
CA ALA A 59 -11.02 -2.41 -20.56
C ALA A 59 -10.21 -3.70 -20.39
N ASP A 60 -9.11 -3.83 -21.14
CA ASP A 60 -8.22 -4.98 -21.03
C ASP A 60 -7.68 -5.10 -19.57
N ASN A 61 -7.92 -6.25 -18.93
CA ASN A 61 -7.32 -6.55 -17.64
C ASN A 61 -5.86 -6.98 -17.81
N TYR A 62 -4.93 -6.07 -17.52
CA TYR A 62 -3.50 -6.35 -17.65
C TYR A 62 -2.96 -7.33 -16.59
N TYR A 63 -3.65 -7.52 -15.46
CA TYR A 63 -3.28 -8.52 -14.47
C TYR A 63 -3.53 -9.94 -15.03
N GLU A 64 -4.69 -10.15 -15.65
CA GLU A 64 -5.01 -11.39 -16.37
C GLU A 64 -4.06 -11.64 -17.53
N LEU A 65 -3.74 -10.59 -18.32
CA LEU A 65 -2.79 -10.70 -19.43
C LEU A 65 -1.40 -11.16 -18.96
N LEU A 66 -0.94 -10.66 -17.80
CA LEU A 66 0.33 -11.04 -17.20
C LEU A 66 0.27 -12.30 -16.34
N GLN A 67 -0.94 -12.85 -16.11
CA GLN A 67 -1.20 -14.01 -15.25
C GLN A 67 -0.73 -13.79 -13.80
N ILE A 68 -1.10 -12.65 -13.22
CA ILE A 68 -0.81 -12.26 -11.84
C ILE A 68 -2.07 -11.71 -11.16
N GLU A 69 -2.06 -11.69 -9.84
CA GLU A 69 -3.11 -11.05 -9.04
C GLU A 69 -2.97 -9.52 -9.04
N CYS A 70 -4.04 -8.81 -8.69
CA CYS A 70 -4.08 -7.34 -8.74
C CYS A 70 -3.40 -6.65 -7.55
N ASP A 71 -3.25 -7.35 -6.41
CA ASP A 71 -2.66 -6.88 -5.15
C ASP A 71 -1.13 -7.02 -5.08
N VAL A 72 -0.52 -7.63 -6.11
CA VAL A 72 0.92 -7.89 -6.12
C VAL A 72 1.79 -6.63 -6.11
N ASN A 73 2.97 -6.75 -5.51
CA ASN A 73 3.94 -5.65 -5.43
C ASN A 73 4.56 -5.30 -6.81
N PRO A 74 5.17 -4.10 -6.96
CA PRO A 74 5.74 -3.67 -8.25
C PRO A 74 6.85 -4.57 -8.80
N SER A 75 7.61 -5.24 -7.94
CA SER A 75 8.69 -6.17 -8.34
C SER A 75 8.13 -7.43 -9.01
N MET A 76 7.00 -7.93 -8.52
CA MET A 76 6.28 -9.08 -9.11
C MET A 76 5.67 -8.71 -10.46
N VAL A 77 5.10 -7.52 -10.60
CA VAL A 77 4.62 -6.98 -11.90
C VAL A 77 5.76 -6.98 -12.92
N LEU A 78 6.93 -6.48 -12.53
CA LEU A 78 8.13 -6.44 -13.36
C LEU A 78 8.58 -7.83 -13.81
N ALA A 79 8.66 -8.77 -12.86
CA ALA A 79 9.04 -10.14 -13.14
C ALA A 79 8.05 -10.82 -14.10
N ALA A 80 6.75 -10.64 -13.87
CA ALA A 80 5.69 -11.18 -14.72
C ALA A 80 5.73 -10.59 -16.14
N TYR A 81 5.91 -9.27 -16.26
CA TYR A 81 6.11 -8.61 -17.56
C TYR A 81 7.31 -9.21 -18.31
N PHE A 82 8.47 -9.33 -17.67
CA PHE A 82 9.65 -9.92 -18.32
C PHE A 82 9.45 -11.39 -18.70
N LYS A 83 8.72 -12.16 -17.89
CA LYS A 83 8.36 -13.54 -18.19
C LYS A 83 7.45 -13.61 -19.42
N SER A 84 6.42 -12.76 -19.48
CA SER A 84 5.46 -12.70 -20.58
C SER A 84 6.10 -12.27 -21.90
N ILE A 85 6.95 -11.25 -21.89
CA ILE A 85 7.64 -10.79 -23.11
C ILE A 85 8.66 -11.82 -23.61
N LYS A 86 9.44 -12.45 -22.72
CA LYS A 86 10.36 -13.53 -23.09
C LYS A 86 9.60 -14.73 -23.66
N ARG A 87 8.46 -15.08 -23.07
CA ARG A 87 7.59 -16.16 -23.58
C ARG A 87 7.06 -15.84 -24.97
N PHE A 88 6.64 -14.59 -25.20
CA PHE A 88 6.17 -14.14 -26.51
C PHE A 88 7.28 -14.21 -27.56
N LEU A 89 8.45 -13.62 -27.30
CA LEU A 89 9.58 -13.60 -28.23
C LEU A 89 10.18 -14.99 -28.53
N ARG A 90 10.00 -15.97 -27.63
CA ARG A 90 10.37 -17.36 -27.90
C ARG A 90 9.41 -18.06 -28.86
N LYS A 91 8.14 -17.67 -28.85
CA LYS A 91 7.09 -18.25 -29.72
C LYS A 91 7.00 -17.52 -31.06
N HIS A 92 7.30 -16.23 -31.07
CA HIS A 92 7.29 -15.36 -32.24
C HIS A 92 8.67 -14.72 -32.39
N ALA A 93 9.46 -15.22 -33.34
CA ALA A 93 10.80 -14.72 -33.58
C ALA A 93 10.79 -13.28 -34.14
N ASP A 94 9.74 -12.90 -34.88
CA ASP A 94 9.47 -11.52 -35.31
C ASP A 94 8.22 -10.95 -34.60
N PRO A 95 8.36 -9.90 -33.77
CA PRO A 95 7.23 -9.20 -33.15
C PRO A 95 6.19 -8.65 -34.14
N LYS A 96 6.52 -8.57 -35.44
CA LYS A 96 5.60 -8.14 -36.49
C LYS A 96 4.52 -9.15 -36.84
N GLU A 97 4.69 -10.42 -36.46
CA GLU A 97 3.70 -11.48 -36.71
C GLU A 97 2.41 -11.26 -35.91
N ASP A 98 2.53 -10.78 -34.67
CA ASP A 98 1.41 -10.45 -33.79
C ASP A 98 1.69 -9.14 -33.04
N LYS A 99 1.62 -8.04 -33.80
CA LYS A 99 1.91 -6.69 -33.30
C LYS A 99 0.96 -6.29 -32.19
N GLU A 100 -0.32 -6.63 -32.32
CA GLU A 100 -1.35 -6.20 -31.37
C GLU A 100 -1.08 -6.79 -29.98
N LYS A 101 -0.85 -8.10 -29.90
CA LYS A 101 -0.50 -8.76 -28.64
C LYS A 101 0.82 -8.30 -28.07
N TYR A 102 1.81 -8.05 -28.93
CA TYR A 102 3.09 -7.49 -28.52
C TYR A 102 2.91 -6.11 -27.86
N PHE A 103 2.15 -5.21 -28.49
CA PHE A 103 1.84 -3.90 -27.91
C PHE A 103 1.02 -3.99 -26.63
N LYS A 104 0.07 -4.93 -26.52
CA LYS A 104 -0.67 -5.17 -25.26
C LYS A 104 0.27 -5.56 -24.11
N ILE A 105 1.24 -6.44 -24.35
CA ILE A 105 2.25 -6.83 -23.34
C ILE A 105 3.13 -5.63 -22.95
N LEU A 106 3.56 -4.82 -23.93
CA LEU A 106 4.33 -3.60 -23.66
C LEU A 106 3.52 -2.58 -22.83
N ASN A 107 2.25 -2.38 -23.18
CA ASN A 107 1.34 -1.49 -22.46
C ASN A 107 1.14 -1.95 -21.02
N ALA A 108 0.89 -3.24 -20.79
CA ALA A 108 0.77 -3.81 -19.44
C ALA A 108 2.03 -3.52 -18.60
N GLY A 109 3.22 -3.75 -19.18
CA GLY A 109 4.49 -3.44 -18.52
C GLY A 109 4.69 -1.95 -18.23
N PHE A 110 4.24 -1.06 -19.12
CA PHE A 110 4.38 0.39 -18.94
C PHE A 110 3.38 0.95 -17.91
N ILE A 111 2.12 0.51 -17.97
CA ILE A 111 1.00 1.03 -17.17
C ILE A 111 1.14 0.55 -15.73
N LEU A 112 1.28 -0.77 -15.50
CA LEU A 112 1.28 -1.33 -14.15
C LEU A 112 2.52 -0.94 -13.33
N ARG A 113 3.60 -0.47 -13.97
CA ARG A 113 4.81 0.01 -13.28
C ARG A 113 4.69 1.42 -12.71
N LYS A 114 3.78 2.25 -13.25
CA LYS A 114 3.65 3.65 -12.85
C LYS A 114 2.46 3.79 -11.89
N PRO A 115 2.64 4.22 -10.63
CA PRO A 115 1.57 4.22 -9.62
C PRO A 115 0.26 4.87 -10.09
N ARG A 116 0.34 6.07 -10.69
CA ARG A 116 -0.83 6.81 -11.19
C ARG A 116 -1.53 6.12 -12.36
N LEU A 117 -0.77 5.50 -13.27
CA LEU A 117 -1.36 4.78 -14.41
C LEU A 117 -1.95 3.44 -13.98
N ARG A 118 -1.31 2.75 -13.03
CA ARG A 118 -1.83 1.54 -12.40
C ARG A 118 -3.14 1.84 -11.68
N LEU A 119 -3.22 2.92 -10.91
CA LEU A 119 -4.46 3.33 -10.26
C LEU A 119 -5.58 3.63 -11.26
N SER A 120 -5.29 4.39 -12.33
CA SER A 120 -6.28 4.61 -13.40
C SER A 120 -6.75 3.31 -14.03
N HIS A 121 -5.82 2.37 -14.29
CA HIS A 121 -6.16 1.04 -14.78
C HIS A 121 -7.04 0.26 -13.79
N ASP A 122 -6.69 0.26 -12.50
CA ASP A 122 -7.44 -0.41 -11.44
C ASP A 122 -8.89 0.10 -11.39
N LEU A 123 -9.07 1.42 -11.39
CA LEU A 123 -10.39 2.05 -11.35
C LEU A 123 -11.23 1.75 -12.59
N ILE A 124 -10.62 1.79 -13.78
CA ILE A 124 -11.33 1.52 -15.03
C ILE A 124 -11.77 0.06 -15.09
N VAL A 125 -10.87 -0.89 -14.80
CA VAL A 125 -11.21 -2.32 -14.86
C VAL A 125 -12.19 -2.70 -13.76
N ALA A 126 -12.02 -2.19 -12.54
CA ALA A 126 -12.97 -2.41 -11.46
C ALA A 126 -14.37 -1.91 -11.85
N ARG A 127 -14.49 -0.68 -12.38
CA ARG A 127 -15.77 -0.15 -12.87
C ARG A 127 -16.35 -1.02 -13.99
N SER A 128 -15.55 -1.41 -14.98
CA SER A 128 -16.00 -2.29 -16.06
C SER A 128 -16.56 -3.62 -15.53
N SER A 129 -15.89 -4.23 -14.55
CA SER A 129 -16.35 -5.47 -13.93
C SER A 129 -17.64 -5.28 -13.12
N LEU A 130 -17.76 -4.18 -12.39
CA LEU A 130 -18.96 -3.84 -11.60
C LEU A 130 -20.19 -3.57 -12.50
N VAL A 131 -19.98 -2.92 -13.66
CA VAL A 131 -21.04 -2.73 -14.68
C VAL A 131 -21.45 -4.08 -15.27
N GLU A 132 -20.48 -4.92 -15.65
CA GLU A 132 -20.75 -6.25 -16.22
C GLU A 132 -21.56 -7.14 -15.26
N GLN A 133 -21.24 -7.07 -13.97
CA GLN A 133 -21.95 -7.78 -12.90
C GLN A 133 -23.29 -7.12 -12.50
N ARG A 134 -23.66 -6.00 -13.13
CA ARG A 134 -24.86 -5.19 -12.82
C ARG A 134 -24.95 -4.77 -11.35
N ILE A 135 -23.81 -4.53 -10.73
CA ILE A 135 -23.73 -4.00 -9.37
C ILE A 135 -23.91 -2.49 -9.38
N ILE A 136 -23.42 -1.83 -10.44
CA ILE A 136 -23.56 -0.39 -10.66
C ILE A 136 -24.23 -0.14 -12.03
N PRO A 137 -24.85 1.03 -12.26
CA PRO A 137 -25.54 1.32 -13.51
C PRO A 137 -24.61 1.37 -14.73
N ASP A 138 -25.19 1.15 -15.91
CA ASP A 138 -24.49 1.11 -17.20
C ASP A 138 -23.82 2.45 -17.58
N ASP A 139 -24.26 3.54 -16.95
CA ASP A 139 -23.64 4.87 -17.10
C ASP A 139 -22.30 4.99 -16.35
N GLY A 140 -21.89 3.93 -15.62
CA GLY A 140 -20.65 3.86 -14.87
C GLY A 140 -20.63 4.71 -13.59
N THR A 141 -21.80 5.22 -13.16
CA THR A 141 -21.95 5.89 -11.88
C THR A 141 -21.63 4.90 -10.76
N LEU A 142 -20.80 5.30 -9.81
CA LEU A 142 -20.34 4.43 -8.72
C LEU A 142 -21.39 4.32 -7.59
N GLU A 143 -22.68 4.20 -7.94
CA GLU A 143 -23.77 3.96 -6.98
C GLU A 143 -24.21 2.51 -7.10
N MET A 144 -24.34 1.80 -5.97
CA MET A 144 -24.80 0.42 -6.01
C MET A 144 -26.29 0.40 -6.39
N ILE A 145 -26.65 -0.46 -7.36
CA ILE A 145 -28.04 -0.76 -7.64
C ILE A 145 -28.58 -1.55 -6.45
N GLU A 146 -29.50 -0.97 -5.69
CA GLU A 146 -30.19 -1.67 -4.61
C GLU A 146 -30.94 -2.86 -5.22
N ALA A 147 -30.49 -4.08 -4.90
CA ALA A 147 -31.27 -5.28 -5.21
C ALA A 147 -32.59 -5.24 -4.41
N PRO A 148 -33.73 -5.63 -5.00
CA PRO A 148 -35.00 -5.65 -4.29
C PRO A 148 -34.99 -6.69 -3.17
N ASP A 149 -35.25 -6.23 -1.94
CA ASP A 149 -35.61 -6.95 -0.71
C ASP A 149 -35.43 -8.48 -0.73
N GLU A 150 -34.20 -8.95 -0.48
CA GLU A 150 -34.05 -10.13 0.37
C GLU A 150 -33.99 -9.65 1.82
N PRO A 151 -34.70 -10.31 2.76
CA PRO A 151 -34.72 -9.88 4.14
C PRO A 151 -33.30 -9.91 4.67
N ILE A 152 -32.78 -8.71 4.92
CA ILE A 152 -31.59 -8.45 5.71
C ILE A 152 -31.71 -9.35 6.94
N PRO A 153 -30.87 -10.39 7.14
CA PRO A 153 -30.70 -10.90 8.49
C PRO A 153 -30.17 -9.71 9.26
N GLU A 154 -31.01 -9.13 10.13
CA GLU A 154 -30.72 -7.94 10.92
C GLU A 154 -29.23 -7.90 11.23
N THR A 155 -28.51 -7.05 10.49
CA THR A 155 -27.10 -6.82 10.74
C THR A 155 -27.10 -6.28 12.14
N GLN A 156 -26.74 -7.13 13.11
CA GLN A 156 -26.45 -6.70 14.46
C GLN A 156 -25.62 -5.43 14.31
N PRO A 157 -26.01 -4.33 14.96
CA PRO A 157 -25.43 -3.02 14.69
C PRO A 157 -23.93 -3.21 14.65
N ILE A 158 -23.33 -2.85 13.50
CA ILE A 158 -21.88 -2.83 13.34
C ILE A 158 -21.39 -2.13 14.58
N GLN A 159 -20.81 -2.91 15.49
CA GLN A 159 -20.25 -2.39 16.70
C GLN A 159 -19.17 -1.48 16.17
N MET A 160 -19.45 -0.17 16.22
CA MET A 160 -18.43 0.84 16.00
C MET A 160 -17.22 0.29 16.73
N VAL A 161 -16.16 -0.04 15.99
CA VAL A 161 -14.94 -0.58 16.57
C VAL A 161 -14.44 0.54 17.44
N THR A 162 -14.93 0.48 18.67
CA THR A 162 -14.49 1.28 19.78
C THR A 162 -13.04 0.91 19.83
N THR A 163 -12.18 1.91 19.66
CA THR A 163 -10.75 1.81 19.91
C THR A 163 -10.58 1.19 21.30
N GLN A 164 -10.56 -0.14 21.35
CA GLN A 164 -10.24 -0.85 22.57
C GLN A 164 -8.81 -0.45 22.85
N GLN A 165 -8.61 0.09 24.05
CA GLN A 165 -7.28 0.35 24.56
C GLN A 165 -6.52 -0.97 24.48
N ILE A 166 -5.53 -0.99 23.60
CA ILE A 166 -4.64 -2.13 23.42
C ILE A 166 -3.75 -2.16 24.66
N ASP A 167 -4.20 -2.87 25.69
CA ASP A 167 -3.46 -3.09 26.95
C ASP A 167 -2.78 -4.47 26.99
N ASP A 168 -2.64 -5.12 25.83
CA ASP A 168 -1.74 -6.27 25.66
C ASP A 168 -0.35 -5.77 25.27
N SER A 169 0.68 -6.29 25.94
CA SER A 169 2.09 -5.90 25.72
C SER A 169 2.48 -6.04 24.25
N LEU A 170 2.54 -4.93 23.53
CA LEU A 170 2.94 -4.91 22.12
C LEU A 170 4.39 -5.40 21.98
N PRO A 171 4.71 -6.17 20.92
CA PRO A 171 6.09 -6.41 20.54
C PRO A 171 6.87 -5.10 20.46
N LYS A 172 8.09 -5.09 21.00
CA LYS A 172 8.85 -3.85 21.19
C LYS A 172 9.08 -3.08 19.89
N LEU A 173 9.30 -3.80 18.79
CA LEU A 173 9.40 -3.22 17.45
C LEU A 173 8.14 -2.44 17.05
N ILE A 174 6.94 -2.99 17.29
CA ILE A 174 5.66 -2.32 17.00
C ILE A 174 5.50 -1.08 17.89
N GLU A 175 5.91 -1.16 19.16
CA GLU A 175 5.89 -0.03 20.08
C GLU A 175 6.79 1.12 19.58
N LEU A 176 8.01 0.80 19.14
CA LEU A 176 8.95 1.78 18.57
C LEU A 176 8.42 2.40 17.29
N MET A 177 7.86 1.58 16.39
CA MET A 177 7.24 2.05 15.15
C MET A 177 6.05 2.97 15.40
N LYS A 178 5.21 2.64 16.39
CA LYS A 178 4.09 3.49 16.82
C LYS A 178 4.58 4.83 17.37
N ASN A 179 5.60 4.82 18.24
CA ASN A 179 6.15 6.03 18.85
C ASN A 179 6.87 6.93 17.83
N ALA A 180 7.59 6.35 16.87
CA ALA A 180 8.26 7.07 15.79
C ALA A 180 7.34 7.37 14.58
N GLN A 181 6.03 7.15 14.72
CA GLN A 181 5.01 7.45 13.71
C GLN A 181 5.27 6.76 12.35
N PHE A 182 5.77 5.53 12.38
CA PHE A 182 5.78 4.63 11.22
C PHE A 182 4.42 3.94 11.03
N THR A 183 3.73 3.68 12.14
CA THR A 183 2.44 2.98 12.14
C THR A 183 1.45 3.68 13.08
N GLY A 184 0.21 3.82 12.66
CA GLY A 184 -0.90 4.27 13.49
C GLY A 184 -1.63 3.11 14.17
N PRO A 185 -2.73 3.41 14.90
CA PRO A 185 -3.49 2.41 15.64
C PRO A 185 -4.11 1.31 14.75
N ALA A 186 -4.49 1.66 13.52
CA ALA A 186 -5.08 0.71 12.56
C ALA A 186 -4.02 -0.26 12.00
N GLU A 187 -2.84 0.25 11.67
CA GLU A 187 -1.71 -0.54 11.17
C GLU A 187 -1.16 -1.49 12.24
N VAL A 188 -1.14 -1.04 13.50
CA VAL A 188 -0.80 -1.89 14.64
C VAL A 188 -1.77 -3.07 14.73
N GLN A 189 -3.08 -2.83 14.59
CA GLN A 189 -4.06 -3.92 14.60
C GLN A 189 -3.94 -4.85 13.38
N ALA A 190 -3.67 -4.31 12.20
CA ALA A 190 -3.42 -5.10 11.00
C ALA A 190 -2.20 -6.03 11.17
N LEU A 191 -1.09 -5.50 11.70
CA LEU A 191 0.12 -6.30 11.99
C LEU A 191 -0.15 -7.38 13.04
N LEU A 192 -0.88 -7.06 14.11
CA LEU A 192 -1.25 -8.06 15.13
C LEU A 192 -2.12 -9.18 14.54
N ASN A 193 -3.03 -8.85 13.63
CA ASN A 193 -3.85 -9.84 12.93
C ASN A 193 -3.03 -10.69 11.97
N GLN A 194 -2.10 -10.09 11.22
CA GLN A 194 -1.18 -10.81 10.33
C GLN A 194 -0.28 -11.77 11.11
N MET A 195 0.24 -11.35 12.27
CA MET A 195 1.03 -12.23 13.16
C MET A 195 0.21 -13.43 13.68
N LYS A 196 -1.09 -13.25 13.92
CA LYS A 196 -1.99 -14.35 14.33
C LYS A 196 -2.31 -15.30 13.18
N LEU A 197 -2.51 -14.76 11.98
CA LEU A 197 -2.84 -15.53 10.77
C LEU A 197 -1.64 -16.33 10.25
N TYR A 198 -0.43 -15.77 10.37
CA TYR A 198 0.81 -16.34 9.86
C TYR A 198 1.90 -16.39 10.95
N PRO A 199 1.78 -17.29 11.94
CA PRO A 199 2.71 -17.35 13.08
C PRO A 199 4.14 -17.77 12.69
N ASP A 200 4.30 -18.42 11.53
CA ASP A 200 5.60 -18.88 11.02
C ASP A 200 6.44 -17.77 10.39
N ILE A 201 5.84 -16.60 10.12
CA ILE A 201 6.54 -15.45 9.53
C ILE A 201 7.02 -14.52 10.65
N PRO A 202 8.32 -14.20 10.72
CA PRO A 202 8.82 -13.30 11.75
C PRO A 202 8.33 -11.86 11.50
N LEU A 203 8.05 -11.14 12.59
CA LEU A 203 7.54 -9.77 12.54
C LEU A 203 8.41 -8.82 11.70
N ILE A 204 9.73 -9.01 11.72
CA ILE A 204 10.66 -8.21 10.91
C ILE A 204 10.35 -8.33 9.42
N ASP A 205 10.08 -9.55 8.95
CA ASP A 205 9.79 -9.81 7.54
C ASP A 205 8.42 -9.23 7.17
N LEU A 206 7.41 -9.35 8.05
CA LEU A 206 6.10 -8.73 7.84
C LEU A 206 6.22 -7.21 7.70
N VAL A 207 6.99 -6.58 8.58
CA VAL A 207 7.19 -5.13 8.61
C VAL A 207 7.94 -4.62 7.36
N LEU A 208 8.96 -5.35 6.89
CA LEU A 208 9.68 -5.03 5.66
C LEU A 208 8.84 -5.28 4.42
N GLN A 209 8.10 -6.39 4.36
CA GLN A 209 7.25 -6.75 3.22
C GLN A 209 6.08 -5.77 3.05
N ALA A 210 5.47 -5.35 4.16
CA ALA A 210 4.43 -4.33 4.16
C ALA A 210 4.96 -2.92 3.85
N GLY A 211 6.29 -2.73 3.84
CA GLY A 211 6.93 -1.46 3.50
C GLY A 211 6.78 -0.38 4.57
N TYR A 212 6.46 -0.75 5.81
CA TYR A 212 6.34 0.22 6.91
C TYR A 212 7.67 0.91 7.23
N VAL A 213 8.78 0.20 7.03
CA VAL A 213 10.14 0.69 7.26
C VAL A 213 11.06 0.15 6.17
N THR A 214 12.10 0.91 5.85
CA THR A 214 13.19 0.45 4.99
C THR A 214 14.22 -0.37 5.79
N GLU A 215 15.07 -1.15 5.11
CA GLU A 215 16.15 -1.90 5.78
C GLU A 215 17.06 -1.01 6.66
N PRO A 216 17.46 0.21 6.25
CA PRO A 216 18.23 1.09 7.12
C PRO A 216 17.44 1.57 8.35
N GLU A 217 16.17 1.93 8.19
CA GLU A 217 15.31 2.36 9.32
C GLU A 217 15.06 1.21 10.30
N LEU A 218 14.94 -0.02 9.80
CA LEU A 218 14.86 -1.20 10.64
C LEU A 218 16.11 -1.38 11.50
N LYS A 219 17.31 -1.16 10.94
CA LYS A 219 18.57 -1.19 11.72
C LYS A 219 18.59 -0.11 12.79
N SER A 220 18.09 1.09 12.49
CA SER A 220 17.94 2.16 13.48
C SER A 220 16.94 1.79 14.59
N LEU A 221 15.82 1.14 14.26
CA LEU A 221 14.85 0.64 15.23
C LEU A 221 15.42 -0.46 16.13
N GLN A 222 16.17 -1.42 15.57
CA GLN A 222 16.86 -2.46 16.34
C GLN A 222 17.94 -1.86 17.26
N LEU A 223 18.68 -0.86 16.78
CA LEU A 223 19.64 -0.13 17.60
C LEU A 223 18.93 0.63 18.73
N ALA A 224 17.80 1.28 18.44
CA ALA A 224 17.00 1.96 19.46
C ALA A 224 16.47 1.00 20.52
N GLU A 225 15.99 -0.17 20.12
CA GLU A 225 15.55 -1.23 21.03
C GLU A 225 16.67 -1.61 22.00
N TYR A 226 17.89 -1.84 21.49
CA TYR A 226 19.06 -2.12 22.31
C TYR A 226 19.40 -0.96 23.26
N LEU A 227 19.44 0.29 22.78
CA LEU A 227 19.80 1.45 23.59
C LEU A 227 18.75 1.75 24.69
N LEU A 228 17.47 1.56 24.39
CA LEU A 228 16.37 1.70 25.35
C LEU A 228 16.41 0.58 26.40
N SER A 229 16.72 -0.65 26.01
CA SER A 229 16.88 -1.77 26.97
C SER A 229 18.02 -1.53 27.97
N GLN A 230 19.03 -0.75 27.56
CA GLN A 230 20.16 -0.34 28.41
C GLN A 230 19.93 0.99 29.14
N ASN A 231 18.76 1.61 29.01
CA ASN A 231 18.45 2.96 29.53
C ASN A 231 19.46 4.04 29.11
N LYS A 232 20.14 3.86 27.96
CA LYS A 232 21.11 4.83 27.42
C LYS A 232 20.43 6.03 26.77
N ILE A 233 19.23 5.83 26.24
CA ILE A 233 18.39 6.87 25.68
C ILE A 233 16.98 6.73 26.24
N THR A 234 16.21 7.79 26.17
CA THR A 234 14.77 7.82 26.47
C THR A 234 13.95 7.67 25.19
N MET A 235 12.68 7.27 25.32
CA MET A 235 11.76 7.18 24.17
C MET A 235 11.63 8.53 23.44
N GLY A 236 11.62 9.65 24.18
CA GLY A 236 11.58 10.98 23.58
C GLY A 236 12.82 11.32 22.73
N GLN A 237 14.02 10.96 23.21
CA GLN A 237 15.26 11.13 22.46
C GLN A 237 15.30 10.27 21.20
N PHE A 238 14.81 9.03 21.30
CA PHE A 238 14.61 8.15 20.15
C PHE A 238 13.68 8.78 19.10
N CYS A 239 12.50 9.26 19.49
CA CYS A 239 11.55 9.85 18.53
C CYS A 239 12.14 11.05 17.78
N VAL A 240 12.91 11.90 18.47
CA VAL A 240 13.59 13.04 17.85
C VAL A 240 14.67 12.57 16.87
N ALA A 241 15.48 11.58 17.25
CA ALA A 241 16.54 11.08 16.38
C ALA A 241 16.00 10.34 15.14
N MET A 242 14.91 9.59 15.29
CA MET A 242 14.21 8.98 14.15
C MET A 242 13.54 10.01 13.25
N TYR A 243 13.01 11.09 13.81
CA TYR A 243 12.48 12.20 13.02
C TYR A 243 13.57 12.83 12.15
N ASP A 244 14.76 13.06 12.72
CA ASP A 244 15.91 13.59 11.97
C ASP A 244 16.33 12.63 10.84
N GLU A 245 16.36 11.31 11.07
CA GLU A 245 16.67 10.32 10.03
C GLU A 245 15.67 10.35 8.87
N ARG A 246 14.39 10.49 9.18
CA ARG A 246 13.32 10.51 8.16
C ARG A 246 13.23 11.82 7.39
N THR A 247 13.57 12.95 8.02
CA THR A 247 13.36 14.28 7.43
C THR A 247 14.63 14.89 6.85
N THR A 248 15.77 14.62 7.46
CA THR A 248 17.07 15.22 7.08
C THR A 248 18.06 14.20 6.52
N GLY A 249 17.79 12.91 6.67
CA GLY A 249 18.66 11.81 6.22
C GLY A 249 19.87 11.55 7.13
N ILE A 250 19.99 12.27 8.25
CA ILE A 250 21.03 12.05 9.27
C ILE A 250 20.69 10.78 10.03
N ARG A 251 21.60 9.80 10.12
CA ARG A 251 21.28 8.53 10.78
C ARG A 251 20.91 8.74 12.25
N MET A 252 19.96 7.96 12.77
CA MET A 252 19.51 8.08 14.16
C MET A 252 20.69 8.08 15.15
N ALA A 253 21.67 7.19 14.97
CA ALA A 253 22.86 7.14 15.82
C ALA A 253 23.67 8.45 15.78
N GLU A 254 23.83 9.06 14.61
CA GLU A 254 24.52 10.33 14.43
C GLU A 254 23.73 11.48 15.06
N SER A 255 22.41 11.50 14.91
CA SER A 255 21.55 12.51 15.56
C SER A 255 21.67 12.44 17.09
N LEU A 256 21.67 11.22 17.67
CA LEU A 256 21.87 11.02 19.11
C LEU A 256 23.25 11.54 19.57
N GLN A 257 24.31 11.32 18.79
CA GLN A 257 25.66 11.78 19.10
C GLN A 257 25.82 13.30 18.98
N VAL A 258 25.31 13.90 17.89
CA VAL A 258 25.37 15.36 17.67
C VAL A 258 24.68 16.11 18.80
N ARG A 259 23.59 15.55 19.33
CA ARG A 259 22.83 16.11 20.46
C ARG A 259 23.43 15.80 21.83
N GLY A 260 24.53 15.04 21.88
CA GLY A 260 25.21 14.66 23.12
C GLY A 260 24.44 13.67 23.99
N TRP A 261 23.52 12.90 23.39
CA TRP A 261 22.74 11.87 24.09
C TRP A 261 23.38 10.49 24.03
N LEU A 262 24.38 10.32 23.15
CA LEU A 262 25.20 9.12 23.07
C LEU A 262 26.67 9.52 22.97
N ASP A 263 27.54 8.84 23.71
CA ASP A 263 28.98 9.08 23.63
C ASP A 263 29.51 8.69 22.25
N THR A 264 30.36 9.56 21.69
CA THR A 264 31.07 9.32 20.44
C THR A 264 32.33 8.49 20.71
N GLU A 265 32.50 7.35 20.04
CA GLU A 265 33.78 6.60 20.04
C GLU A 265 34.89 7.32 19.25
N ALA A 266 34.58 8.40 18.53
CA ALA A 266 35.56 9.22 17.82
C ALA A 266 35.97 10.46 18.65
N PRO A 267 37.27 10.74 18.80
CA PRO A 267 37.73 11.96 19.47
C PRO A 267 37.26 13.17 18.68
N ARG A 268 36.58 14.11 19.36
CA ARG A 268 36.30 15.44 18.80
C ARG A 268 37.63 16.08 18.38
N TYR A 269 37.82 16.27 17.07
CA TYR A 269 38.83 17.20 16.58
C TYR A 269 38.30 18.61 16.85
N ASP A 270 38.60 19.13 18.02
CA ASP A 270 38.47 20.56 18.30
C ASP A 270 39.42 21.31 17.33
N LYS A 271 38.84 22.22 16.54
CA LYS A 271 39.60 23.23 15.77
C LYS A 271 39.60 24.54 16.53
#